data_AF-A0A379RZ86-F1
#
_entry.id   AF-A0A379RZ86-F1
#
_cell.length_a   1.000
_cell.length_b   1.000
_cell.length_c   1.000
_cell.angle_alpha   90.00
_cell.angle_beta   90.00
_cell.angle_gamma   90.00
#
_symmetry.space_group_name_H-M   'P 1'
#
loop_
_entity.id
_entity.type
_entity.pdbx_description
1 polymer ?
#
loop_
_entity_poly.entity_id
_entity_poly.type
_entity_poly.pdbx_seq_one_letter_code
_entity_poly.pdbx_strand_id
1 'polypeptide(L)' 'MRLIDYFPEASITIRPSAQNWQEAVDFSMSSLLTNRYINENYIQAIKIQQSVMVLTIFWRPVSRCLMLAPNAAR' A
#
# COMPACT_ATOMS: atom_id res chain seq x y z
N MET A 1 -27.67 9.57 -0.32
CA MET A 1 -26.45 9.49 -1.14
C MET A 1 -26.36 8.09 -1.72
N ARG A 2 -26.05 7.95 -3.01
CA ARG A 2 -25.89 6.65 -3.66
C ARG A 2 -24.41 6.40 -3.91
N LEU A 3 -24.00 5.15 -3.94
CA LEU A 3 -22.61 4.77 -4.18
C LEU A 3 -22.08 5.31 -5.52
N ILE A 4 -22.96 5.38 -6.54
CA ILE A 4 -22.63 5.92 -7.86
C ILE A 4 -22.19 7.39 -7.83
N ASP A 5 -22.65 8.17 -6.84
CA ASP A 5 -22.33 9.60 -6.76
C ASP A 5 -20.85 9.84 -6.36
N TYR A 6 -20.12 8.80 -5.93
CA TYR A 6 -18.69 8.86 -5.56
C TYR A 6 -17.73 8.43 -6.68
N PHE A 7 -18.23 7.95 -7.82
CA PHE A 7 -17.40 7.48 -8.93
C PHE A 7 -17.37 8.54 -10.05
N PRO A 8 -16.35 9.42 -10.09
CA PRO A 8 -16.15 10.32 -11.22
C PRO A 8 -15.91 9.55 -12.53
N GLU A 9 -15.95 10.27 -13.66
CA GLU A 9 -15.57 9.68 -14.95
C GLU A 9 -14.18 9.03 -14.89
N ALA A 10 -14.05 7.86 -15.54
CA ALA A 10 -12.85 7.03 -15.56
C ALA A 10 -12.41 6.43 -14.19
N SER A 11 -13.27 6.42 -13.17
CA SER A 11 -12.95 5.80 -11.87
C SER A 11 -12.84 4.28 -11.91
N ILE A 12 -13.51 3.64 -12.86
CA ILE A 12 -13.56 2.19 -13.00
C ILE A 12 -12.79 1.84 -14.27
N THR A 13 -11.66 1.18 -14.12
CA THR A 13 -10.81 0.74 -15.23
C THR A 13 -10.53 -0.76 -15.08
N ILE A 14 -10.75 -1.52 -16.15
CA ILE A 14 -10.40 -2.95 -16.20
C ILE A 14 -9.00 -3.07 -16.80
N ARG A 15 -8.08 -3.66 -16.05
CA ARG A 15 -6.70 -3.92 -16.51
C ARG A 15 -6.41 -5.42 -16.48
N PRO A 16 -5.62 -5.95 -17.44
CA PRO A 16 -5.35 -7.38 -17.53
C PRO A 16 -4.46 -7.89 -16.38
N SER A 17 -3.53 -7.08 -15.90
CA SER A 17 -2.66 -7.40 -14.76
C SER A 17 -2.01 -6.15 -14.19
N ALA A 18 -1.46 -6.31 -12.98
CA ALA A 18 -0.48 -5.42 -12.38
C ALA A 18 0.79 -6.24 -12.08
N GLN A 19 1.96 -5.67 -12.36
CA GLN A 19 3.28 -6.27 -12.13
C GLN A 19 3.57 -6.45 -10.64
N ASN A 20 3.08 -5.53 -9.80
CA ASN A 20 3.23 -5.60 -8.36
C ASN A 20 2.07 -4.88 -7.65
N TRP A 21 2.01 -5.04 -6.33
CA TRP A 21 0.94 -4.46 -5.52
C TRP A 21 0.98 -2.92 -5.52
N GLN A 22 2.15 -2.29 -5.67
CA GLN A 22 2.27 -0.83 -5.71
C GLN A 22 1.66 -0.26 -6.99
N GLU A 23 1.87 -0.95 -8.12
CA GLU A 23 1.30 -0.59 -9.41
C GLU A 23 -0.23 -0.75 -9.39
N ALA A 24 -0.75 -1.76 -8.70
CA ALA A 24 -2.19 -1.91 -8.47
C ALA A 24 -2.79 -0.72 -7.69
N VAL A 25 -2.05 -0.20 -6.69
CA VAL A 25 -2.43 1.03 -5.97
C VAL A 25 -2.40 2.23 -6.90
N ASP A 26 -1.35 2.37 -7.72
CA ASP A 26 -1.24 3.48 -8.68
C ASP A 26 -2.38 3.49 -9.69
N PHE A 27 -2.75 2.33 -10.23
CA PHE A 27 -3.90 2.23 -11.13
C PHE A 27 -5.20 2.63 -10.45
N SER A 28 -5.43 2.15 -9.23
CA SER A 28 -6.65 2.44 -8.47
C SER A 28 -6.77 3.93 -8.13
N MET A 29 -5.65 4.62 -7.90
CA MET A 29 -5.62 6.02 -7.46
C MET A 29 -5.47 7.03 -8.61
N SER A 30 -5.11 6.58 -9.82
CA SER A 30 -4.81 7.43 -10.98
C SER A 30 -5.96 8.37 -11.40
N SER A 31 -7.20 7.87 -11.40
CA SER A 31 -8.40 8.64 -11.73
C SER A 31 -8.69 9.70 -10.67
N LEU A 32 -8.48 9.37 -9.39
CA LEU A 32 -8.66 10.30 -8.28
C LEU A 32 -7.60 11.41 -8.27
N LEU A 33 -6.35 11.07 -8.63
CA LEU A 33 -5.25 12.02 -8.76
C LEU A 33 -5.49 12.99 -9.92
N THR A 34 -5.90 12.48 -11.09
CA THR A 34 -6.21 13.29 -12.28
C THR A 34 -7.31 14.32 -11.98
N ASN A 35 -8.35 13.90 -11.25
CA ASN A 35 -9.45 14.78 -10.86
C ASN A 35 -9.14 15.63 -9.60
N ARG A 36 -7.90 15.60 -9.10
CA ARG A 36 -7.43 16.36 -7.93
C ARG A 36 -8.22 16.11 -6.62
N TYR A 37 -8.85 14.96 -6.48
CA TYR A 37 -9.48 14.54 -5.22
C TYR A 37 -8.46 14.14 -4.16
N ILE A 38 -7.29 13.69 -4.61
CA ILE A 38 -6.15 13.31 -3.79
C ILE A 38 -4.88 13.94 -4.36
N ASN A 39 -3.77 13.83 -3.62
CA ASN A 39 -2.44 14.23 -4.06
C ASN A 39 -1.49 13.03 -4.07
N GLU A 40 -0.30 13.23 -4.64
CA GLU A 40 0.73 12.18 -4.71
C GLU A 40 1.16 11.70 -3.32
N ASN A 41 1.20 12.61 -2.33
CA ASN A 41 1.55 12.27 -0.94
C ASN A 41 0.59 11.25 -0.33
N TYR A 42 -0.69 11.29 -0.68
CA TYR A 42 -1.69 10.33 -0.23
C TYR A 42 -1.39 8.92 -0.76
N ILE A 43 -1.02 8.82 -2.05
CA ILE A 43 -0.64 7.55 -2.67
C ILE A 43 0.62 6.99 -2.02
N GLN A 44 1.62 7.85 -1.78
CA GLN A 44 2.84 7.44 -1.08
C GLN A 44 2.56 6.96 0.35
N ALA A 45 1.66 7.63 1.08
CA ALA A 45 1.28 7.21 2.42
C ALA A 45 0.65 5.81 2.43
N ILE A 46 -0.22 5.48 1.46
CA ILE A 46 -0.78 4.12 1.32
C ILE A 46 0.32 3.09 1.08
N LYS A 47 1.24 3.38 0.15
CA LYS A 47 2.37 2.48 -0.15
C LYS A 47 3.28 2.28 1.06
N ILE A 48 3.60 3.35 1.79
CA ILE A 48 4.39 3.28 3.01
C ILE A 48 3.64 2.45 4.06
N GLN A 49 2.36 2.71 4.30
CA GLN A 49 1.59 2.01 5.32
C GLN A 49 1.46 0.51 5.03
N GLN A 50 1.23 0.13 3.77
CA GLN A 50 1.23 -1.28 3.38
C GLN A 50 2.63 -1.92 3.53
N SER A 51 3.70 -1.18 3.22
CA SER A 51 5.08 -1.65 3.43
C SER A 51 5.41 -1.80 4.91
N VAL A 52 4.98 -0.87 5.76
CA VAL A 52 5.17 -0.92 7.22
C VAL A 52 4.37 -2.07 7.82
N MET A 53 3.19 -2.41 7.29
CA MET A 53 2.44 -3.58 7.72
C MET A 53 3.18 -4.88 7.37
N VAL A 54 3.73 -5.00 6.16
CA VAL A 54 4.57 -6.14 5.76
C VAL A 54 5.84 -6.23 6.61
N LEU A 55 6.53 -5.11 6.85
CA LEU A 55 7.70 -5.05 7.75
C LEU A 55 7.31 -5.37 9.20
N THR A 56 6.14 -4.94 9.67
CA THR A 56 5.68 -5.22 11.04
C THR A 56 5.37 -6.71 11.21
N ILE A 57 4.76 -7.34 10.22
CA ILE A 57 4.41 -8.77 10.27
C ILE A 57 5.63 -9.65 10.06
N PHE A 58 6.54 -9.29 9.14
CA PHE A 58 7.64 -10.16 8.72
C PHE A 58 8.97 -9.87 9.43
N TRP A 59 9.26 -8.61 9.78
CA TRP A 59 10.52 -8.21 10.42
C TRP A 59 10.45 -8.10 11.95
N ARG A 60 9.30 -7.75 12.56
CA ARG A 60 9.22 -7.75 14.04
C ARG A 60 9.49 -9.12 14.68
N PRO A 61 9.04 -10.26 14.11
CA PRO A 61 9.39 -11.57 14.65
C PRO A 61 10.90 -11.83 14.53
N VAL A 62 11.51 -11.50 13.40
CA VAL A 62 12.94 -11.72 13.13
C VAL A 62 13.82 -10.85 14.04
N SER A 63 13.50 -9.57 14.23
CA SER A 63 14.24 -8.68 15.12
C SER A 63 14.08 -9.07 16.61
N ARG A 64 12.91 -9.59 17.01
CA ARG A 64 12.68 -10.09 18.37
C ARG A 64 13.45 -11.39 18.63
N CYS A 65 13.56 -12.27 17.63
CA CYS A 65 14.43 -13.44 17.69
C CYS A 65 15.92 -13.07 17.78
N LEU A 66 16.36 -12.05 17.03
CA LEU A 66 17.77 -11.62 17.04
C LEU A 66 18.19 -10.94 18.36
N MET A 67 17.28 -10.22 19.03
CA MET A 67 17.55 -9.59 20.33
C MET A 67 17.51 -10.56 21.53
N LEU A 68 16.89 -11.74 21.38
CA LEU A 68 16.80 -12.77 22.43
C LEU A 68 17.94 -13.80 22.40
N ALA A 69 18.99 -13.54 21.62
CA ALA A 69 20.21 -14.35 21.63
C ALA A 69 21.36 -13.68 22.41
N PRO A 70 21.26 -13.40 23.73
CA PRO A 70 22.47 -13.22 24.51
C PRO A 70 23.06 -14.62 24.78
N ASN A 71 24.27 -14.84 24.27
CA ASN A 71 25.22 -15.84 24.78
C ASN A 71 24.90 -17.34 24.55
N ALA A 72 24.66 -17.76 23.30
CA ALA A 72 24.78 -19.17 22.91
C ALA A 72 26.15 -19.46 22.24
N ALA A 73 27.23 -18.91 22.80
CA ALA A 73 28.60 -19.23 22.43
C ALA A 73 29.47 -19.22 23.70
N ARG A 74 29.33 -20.29 24.50
CA ARG A 74 30.38 -20.75 25.39
C ARG A 74 30.48 -22.27 25.26
#